data_AF-A0A8D7FLQ0-F1
#
_entry.id   AF-A0A8D7FLQ0-F1
#
_cell.length_a   1.000
_cell.length_b   1.000
_cell.length_c   1.000
_cell.angle_alpha   90.00
_cell.angle_beta   90.00
_cell.angle_gamma   90.00
#
_symmetry.space_group_name_H-M   'P 1'
#
loop_
_entity.id
_entity.type
_entity.pdbx_description
1 polymer ?
#
loop_
_entity_poly.entity_id
_entity_poly.type
_entity_poly.pdbx_seq_one_letter_code
_entity_poly.pdbx_strand_id
1 'polypeptide(L)'
;MQNAIDDLYSYFRFLKYDPYSVYSSFCASIKYPISKNTSSGYRKLQAVLKAVLLRCTKATLIDGEPILKLPPKSICLKKVDFSHEEREFYLKLEADSRQQFKVLTIQEVGLFTR
;
A
#
# COMPACT_ATOMS: atom_id res chain seq x y z
N MET A 1 -4.64 -0.91 1.19
CA MET A 1 -4.23 -1.76 2.33
C MET A 1 -3.19 -0.97 3.09
N GLN A 2 -3.14 -1.08 4.42
CA GLN A 2 -1.86 -0.89 5.10
C GLN A 2 -0.98 -2.01 4.51
N ASN A 3 0.07 -1.65 3.76
CA ASN A 3 0.61 -2.53 2.70
C ASN A 3 1.58 -3.59 3.24
N ALA A 4 1.48 -3.97 4.51
CA ALA A 4 2.40 -4.91 5.13
C ALA A 4 1.91 -6.35 4.96
N ILE A 5 2.84 -7.26 4.66
CA ILE A 5 2.55 -8.70 4.63
C ILE A 5 2.06 -9.20 6.00
N ASP A 6 2.50 -8.57 7.09
CA ASP A 6 2.10 -8.91 8.45
C ASP A 6 0.59 -8.78 8.70
N ASP A 7 -0.12 -7.93 7.95
CA ASP A 7 -1.57 -7.79 8.08
C ASP A 7 -2.29 -9.10 7.73
N LEU A 8 -1.70 -9.94 6.86
CA LEU A 8 -2.24 -11.24 6.50
C LEU A 8 -2.16 -12.27 7.62
N TYR A 9 -1.20 -12.14 8.54
CA TYR A 9 -1.08 -13.09 9.66
C TYR A 9 -2.32 -13.03 10.56
N SER A 10 -2.81 -11.82 10.86
CA SER A 10 -4.02 -11.63 11.68
C SER A 10 -5.22 -12.38 11.09
N TYR A 11 -5.39 -12.36 9.77
CA TYR A 11 -6.45 -13.11 9.09
C TYR A 11 -6.25 -14.62 9.16
N PHE A 12 -5.04 -15.13 8.88
CA PHE A 12 -4.76 -16.57 8.98
C PHE A 12 -4.92 -17.10 10.40
N ARG A 13 -4.52 -16.32 11.41
CA ARG A 13 -4.70 -16.64 12.82
C ARG A 13 -6.19 -16.68 13.21
N PHE A 14 -6.95 -15.68 12.80
CA PHE A 14 -8.39 -15.61 13.07
C PHE A 14 -9.16 -16.77 12.43
N LEU A 15 -8.87 -17.07 11.16
CA LEU A 15 -9.50 -18.17 10.42
C LEU A 15 -8.99 -19.56 10.83
N LYS A 16 -7.98 -19.64 11.71
CA LYS A 16 -7.30 -20.89 12.10
C LYS A 16 -6.85 -21.71 10.88
N TYR A 17 -6.32 -21.03 9.86
CA TYR A 17 -5.95 -21.67 8.60
C TYR A 17 -4.53 -22.24 8.68
N ASP A 18 -4.41 -23.56 8.84
CA ASP A 18 -3.12 -24.24 8.96
C ASP A 18 -2.37 -24.37 7.62
N PRO A 19 -1.03 -24.32 7.63
CA PRO A 19 -0.14 -24.11 8.78
C PRO A 19 0.11 -22.63 9.10
N TYR A 20 -0.57 -21.69 8.43
CA TYR A 20 -0.28 -20.25 8.49
C TYR A 20 -0.91 -19.54 9.71
N SER A 21 -1.76 -20.24 10.46
CA SER A 21 -2.31 -19.81 11.75
C SER A 21 -1.25 -19.70 12.86
N VAL A 22 -0.08 -20.32 12.65
CA VAL A 22 1.09 -20.30 13.53
C VAL A 22 2.11 -19.29 12.99
N TYR A 23 2.50 -18.32 13.83
CA TYR A 23 3.35 -17.21 13.42
C TYR A 23 4.71 -17.63 12.86
N SER A 24 5.37 -18.62 13.47
CA SER A 24 6.67 -19.13 12.99
C SER A 24 6.55 -19.75 11.59
N SER A 25 5.52 -20.56 11.37
CA SER A 25 5.20 -21.16 10.08
C SER A 25 4.86 -20.12 9.01
N PHE A 26 4.05 -19.10 9.37
CA PHE A 26 3.76 -17.96 8.51
C PHE A 26 5.03 -17.21 8.10
N CYS A 27 5.89 -16.90 9.07
CA CYS A 27 7.16 -16.21 8.81
C CYS A 27 8.06 -17.01 7.86
N ALA A 28 8.28 -18.29 8.17
CA ALA A 28 9.13 -19.18 7.38
C ALA A 28 8.61 -19.44 5.97
N SER A 29 7.29 -19.59 5.81
CA SER A 29 6.69 -20.04 4.55
C SER A 29 6.19 -18.92 3.64
N ILE A 30 5.93 -17.73 4.19
CA ILE A 30 5.34 -16.58 3.47
C ILE A 30 6.23 -15.34 3.62
N LYS A 31 6.42 -14.83 4.85
CA LYS A 31 7.09 -13.53 5.09
C LYS A 31 8.53 -13.50 4.57
N TYR A 32 9.37 -14.43 5.01
CA TYR A 32 10.79 -14.45 4.64
C TYR A 32 11.03 -14.83 3.17
N PRO A 33 10.26 -15.76 2.55
CA PRO A 33 10.36 -16.00 1.12
C PRO A 33 10.06 -14.76 0.28
N ILE A 34 9.07 -13.94 0.66
CA ILE A 34 8.73 -12.69 -0.03
C ILE A 34 9.87 -11.66 0.08
N SER A 35 10.52 -11.56 1.24
CA SER A 35 11.66 -10.64 1.40
C SER A 35 12.90 -11.09 0.63
N LYS A 36 13.13 -12.40 0.50
CA LYS A 36 14.26 -12.96 -0.28
C LYS A 36 14.05 -12.92 -1.78
N ASN A 37 12.85 -13.30 -2.25
CA ASN A 37 12.48 -13.27 -3.66
C ASN A 37 11.01 -12.88 -3.79
N THR A 38 10.80 -11.60 -4.05
CA THR A 38 9.47 -10.98 -4.09
C THR A 38 8.55 -11.68 -5.09
N SER A 39 8.99 -11.92 -6.32
CA SER A 39 8.15 -12.51 -7.37
C SER A 39 7.69 -13.93 -7.03
N SER A 40 8.61 -14.80 -6.58
CA SER A 40 8.30 -16.17 -6.21
C SER A 40 7.44 -16.24 -4.93
N GLY A 41 7.80 -15.42 -3.93
CA GLY A 41 7.06 -15.34 -2.67
C GLY A 41 5.60 -14.91 -2.87
N TYR A 42 5.37 -13.87 -3.67
CA TYR A 42 4.01 -13.43 -3.99
C TYR A 42 3.23 -14.45 -4.84
N ARG A 43 3.89 -15.19 -5.74
CA ARG A 43 3.22 -16.26 -6.50
C ARG A 43 2.71 -17.37 -5.57
N LYS A 44 3.52 -17.79 -4.60
CA LYS A 44 3.10 -18.75 -3.56
C LYS A 44 1.95 -18.20 -2.73
N LEU A 45 2.06 -16.96 -2.26
CA LEU A 45 1.02 -16.31 -1.48
C LEU A 45 -0.30 -16.23 -2.26
N GLN A 46 -0.25 -15.86 -3.54
CA GLN A 46 -1.44 -15.83 -4.41
C GLN A 46 -2.12 -17.20 -4.51
N ALA A 47 -1.35 -18.30 -4.60
CA ALA A 47 -1.92 -19.64 -4.62
C ALA A 47 -2.64 -19.98 -3.31
N VAL A 48 -2.05 -19.65 -2.17
CA VAL A 48 -2.68 -19.82 -0.85
C VAL A 48 -3.96 -18.99 -0.75
N LEU A 49 -3.89 -17.70 -1.08
CA LEU A 49 -5.03 -16.80 -0.96
C LEU A 49 -6.19 -17.18 -1.89
N LYS A 50 -5.91 -17.76 -3.07
CA LYS A 50 -6.97 -18.29 -3.96
C LYS A 50 -7.78 -19.42 -3.33
N ALA A 51 -7.21 -20.17 -2.39
CA ALA A 51 -7.91 -21.25 -1.69
C ALA A 51 -8.77 -20.73 -0.51
N VAL A 52 -8.43 -19.57 0.05
CA VAL A 52 -9.05 -19.04 1.29
C VAL A 52 -9.99 -17.87 1.00
N LEU A 53 -9.71 -17.08 -0.03
CA LEU A 53 -10.42 -15.85 -0.34
C LEU A 53 -11.19 -15.98 -1.65
N LEU A 54 -12.46 -15.57 -1.62
CA LEU A 54 -13.20 -15.22 -2.82
C LEU A 54 -13.01 -13.73 -3.10
N ARG A 55 -12.51 -13.39 -4.29
CA ARG A 55 -12.32 -12.00 -4.71
C ARG A 55 -13.02 -11.75 -6.04
N CYS A 56 -14.11 -11.01 -6.01
CA CYS A 56 -14.77 -10.48 -7.20
C CYS A 56 -14.38 -9.01 -7.41
N THR A 57 -14.14 -8.65 -8.66
CA THR A 57 -14.01 -7.26 -9.12
C THR A 57 -15.28 -6.80 -9.85
N LYS A 58 -15.43 -5.48 -10.04
CA LYS A 58 -16.51 -4.89 -10.86
C LYS A 58 -16.51 -5.41 -12.31
N ALA A 59 -15.39 -5.95 -12.77
CA ALA A 59 -15.22 -6.54 -14.11
C ALA A 59 -15.38 -8.08 -14.12
N THR A 60 -15.76 -8.69 -12.99
CA THR A 60 -15.96 -10.16 -12.94
C THR A 60 -17.14 -10.55 -13.82
N LEU A 61 -16.94 -11.55 -14.66
CA LEU A 61 -18.01 -12.17 -15.44
C LEU A 61 -18.44 -13.46 -14.74
N ILE A 62 -19.74 -13.70 -14.66
CA ILE A 62 -20.34 -14.96 -14.20
C ILE A 62 -21.22 -15.43 -15.36
N ASP A 63 -20.95 -16.64 -15.87
CA ASP A 63 -21.65 -17.23 -17.01
C ASP A 63 -21.69 -16.35 -18.27
N GLY A 64 -20.61 -15.60 -18.51
CA GLY A 64 -20.48 -14.68 -19.64
C GLY A 64 -21.06 -13.29 -19.42
N GLU A 65 -21.83 -13.08 -18.34
CA GLU A 65 -22.44 -11.78 -18.02
C GLU A 65 -21.66 -11.04 -16.92
N PRO A 66 -21.54 -9.69 -16.99
CA PRO A 66 -20.98 -8.90 -15.91
C PRO A 66 -21.76 -9.11 -14.61
N ILE A 67 -21.03 -9.40 -13.52
CA ILE A 67 -21.62 -9.53 -12.17
C ILE A 67 -22.37 -8.25 -11.76
N LEU A 68 -21.96 -7.10 -12.31
CA LEU A 68 -22.58 -5.80 -12.09
C LEU A 68 -22.56 -4.98 -13.40
N LYS A 69 -23.68 -4.36 -13.75
CA LYS A 69 -23.80 -3.39 -14.86
C LYS A 69 -23.73 -1.98 -14.27
N LEU A 70 -22.52 -1.42 -14.23
CA LEU A 70 -22.27 -0.10 -13.65
C LEU A 70 -22.26 1.00 -14.71
N PRO A 71 -22.78 2.21 -14.41
CA PRO A 71 -22.61 3.35 -15.28
C PRO A 71 -21.12 3.76 -15.36
N PRO A 72 -20.72 4.53 -16.39
CA PRO A 72 -19.36 5.05 -16.49
C PRO A 72 -18.93 5.82 -15.24
N LYS A 73 -17.68 5.65 -14.82
CA LYS A 73 -17.11 6.40 -13.70
C LYS A 73 -16.94 7.88 -14.10
N SER A 74 -17.66 8.80 -13.46
CA SER A 74 -17.38 10.23 -13.55
C SER A 74 -16.40 10.66 -12.46
N ILE A 75 -15.32 11.35 -12.82
CA ILE A 75 -14.38 11.97 -11.87
C ILE A 75 -14.55 13.47 -11.98
N CYS A 76 -14.93 14.13 -10.88
CA CYS A 76 -15.05 15.58 -10.80
C CYS A 76 -14.00 16.13 -9.83
N LEU A 77 -13.00 16.82 -10.38
CA LEU A 77 -12.00 17.51 -9.58
C LEU A 77 -12.54 18.87 -9.18
N LYS A 78 -12.71 19.09 -7.88
CA LYS A 78 -13.09 20.38 -7.32
C LYS A 78 -11.85 21.05 -6.74
N LYS A 79 -11.41 22.13 -7.40
CA LYS A 79 -10.41 23.03 -6.82
C LYS A 79 -11.13 23.94 -5.84
N VAL A 80 -10.53 24.13 -4.67
CA VAL A 80 -11.01 25.06 -3.63
C VAL A 80 -9.88 26.04 -3.35
N ASP A 81 -10.25 27.29 -3.10
CA ASP A 81 -9.32 28.30 -2.66
C ASP A 81 -9.14 28.20 -1.15
N PHE A 82 -7.89 28.36 -0.69
CA PHE A 82 -7.62 28.53 0.73
C PHE A 82 -8.24 29.80 1.25
N SER A 83 -8.70 29.77 2.51
CA SER A 83 -8.95 31.00 3.26
C SER A 83 -7.65 31.81 3.41
N HIS A 84 -7.78 33.06 3.88
CA HIS A 84 -6.61 33.89 4.12
C HIS A 84 -5.68 33.26 5.16
N GLU A 85 -6.25 32.79 6.26
CA GLU A 85 -5.54 32.16 7.38
C GLU A 85 -4.87 30.84 6.96
N GLU A 86 -5.58 30.01 6.19
CA GLU A 86 -5.02 28.78 5.62
C GLU A 86 -3.86 29.09 4.68
N ARG A 87 -4.02 30.09 3.82
CA ARG A 87 -2.97 30.50 2.87
C ARG A 87 -1.72 30.98 3.59
N GLU A 88 -1.86 31.82 4.62
CA GLU A 88 -0.72 32.27 5.43
C GLU A 88 -0.03 31.11 6.14
N PHE A 89 -0.81 30.18 6.71
CA PHE A 89 -0.28 28.98 7.34
C PHE A 89 0.54 28.13 6.36
N TYR A 90 -0.02 27.84 5.17
CA TYR A 90 0.67 27.03 4.16
C TYR A 90 1.89 27.73 3.57
N LEU A 91 1.87 29.06 3.40
CA LEU A 91 3.04 29.83 2.96
C LEU A 91 4.17 29.78 3.98
N LYS A 92 3.84 29.90 5.28
CA LYS A 92 4.83 29.77 6.35
C LYS A 92 5.43 28.36 6.37
N LEU A 93 4.59 27.33 6.29
CA LEU A 93 5.01 25.94 6.24
C LEU A 93 5.93 25.66 5.04
N GLU A 94 5.61 26.24 3.87
CA GLU A 94 6.44 26.15 2.67
C GLU A 94 7.81 26.81 2.88
N ALA A 95 7.85 28.01 3.44
CA ALA A 95 9.09 28.74 3.71
C ALA A 95 10.02 27.95 4.64
N ASP A 96 9.47 27.44 5.74
CA ASP A 96 10.22 26.63 6.73
C ASP A 96 10.77 25.35 6.07
N SER A 97 9.94 24.66 5.27
CA SER A 97 10.34 23.45 4.56
C SER A 97 11.46 23.72 3.55
N ARG A 98 11.37 24.83 2.80
CA ARG A 98 12.41 25.24 1.83
C ARG A 98 13.72 25.57 2.52
N GLN A 99 13.69 26.19 3.70
CA GLN A 99 14.90 26.49 4.46
C GLN A 99 15.57 25.20 4.96
N GLN A 100 14.81 24.27 5.53
CA GLN A 100 15.34 22.96 5.95
C GLN A 100 15.96 22.19 4.78
N PHE A 101 15.28 22.18 3.64
CA PHE A 101 15.78 21.51 2.43
C PHE A 101 17.11 22.11 1.93
N LYS A 102 17.24 23.44 1.94
CA LYS A 102 18.51 24.11 1.58
C LYS A 102 19.65 23.71 2.53
N VAL A 103 19.40 23.65 3.84
CA VAL A 103 20.40 23.24 4.82
C VAL A 103 20.88 21.81 4.56
N LEU A 104 19.95 20.87 4.32
CA LEU A 104 20.28 19.47 4.02
C LEU A 104 21.09 19.35 2.71
N THR A 105 20.70 20.10 1.68
CA THR A 105 21.42 20.11 0.39
C THR A 105 22.85 20.62 0.57
N ILE A 106 23.06 21.67 1.36
CA ILE A 106 24.41 22.22 1.62
C ILE A 106 25.26 21.23 2.43
N GLN A 107 24.68 20.49 3.38
CA GLN A 107 25.38 19.46 4.15
C GLN A 107 25.80 18.27 3.29
N GLU A 108 24.96 17.79 2.36
CA GLU A 108 25.32 16.71 1.43
C GLU A 108 26.44 17.11 0.47
N VAL A 109 26.42 18.35 -0.05
CA VAL A 109 27.47 18.85 -0.95
C VAL A 109 28.81 19.02 -0.19
N GLY A 110 28.78 19.49 1.06
CA GLY A 110 29.98 19.63 1.90
C GLY A 110 30.64 18.31 2.30
N LEU A 111 29.87 17.22 2.37
CA LEU A 111 30.37 15.86 2.64
C LEU A 111 31.01 15.20 1.40
N PHE A 112 30.66 15.63 0.19
CA PHE A 112 31.23 15.10 -1.06
C PHE A 112 32.51 15.81 -1.53
N THR A 113 32.83 16.97 -0.96
CA THR A 113 34.07 17.74 -1.24
C THR A 113 35.19 17.52 -0.21
N ARG A 114 35.15 16.42 0.55
CA ARG A 114 36.24 15.99 1.44
C ARG A 114 36.69 14.57 1.13
#